data_AF-A0A401X8M7-F1
#
_entry.id   AF-A0A401X8M7-F1
#
_cell.length_a   1.000
_cell.length_b   1.000
_cell.length_c   1.000
_cell.angle_alpha   90.00
_cell.angle_beta   90.00
_cell.angle_gamma   90.00
#
_symmetry.space_group_name_H-M   'P 1'
#
loop_
_entity.id
_entity.type
_entity.pdbx_description
1 polymer ?
#
loop_
_entity_poly.entity_id
_entity_poly.type
_entity_poly.pdbx_seq_one_letter_code
_entity_poly.pdbx_strand_id
1 'polypeptide(L)'
;MRNPRQDRQQDAETITAAELECDRLRKALSEDDIAIAAWRAQSGALDPKIDYASLLDEASQLNTKRIELKGQFEAISRNAPNSPSAISLQSQMAVINGGVQDSLNSAKTLFPSASTYEGLTIKRETDAKLLEAAGAALQQARINAAQNHYYVEMIGSPSNPKSPSGPYSLKWVSIVFIVSMILYAVLG
;
A
#
# COMPACT_ATOMS: atom_id res chain seq x y z
N MET A 1 0.79 -13.33 37.14
CA MET A 1 1.11 -11.89 37.31
C MET A 1 2.08 -11.52 36.20
N ARG A 2 1.68 -10.65 35.27
CA ARG A 2 2.47 -10.24 34.11
C ARG A 2 3.47 -9.16 34.55
N ASN A 3 4.74 -9.29 34.14
CA ASN A 3 5.82 -8.45 34.67
C ASN A 3 5.90 -7.13 33.87
N PRO A 4 5.71 -5.96 34.51
CA PRO A 4 5.63 -4.66 33.82
C PRO A 4 6.92 -4.23 33.10
N ARG A 5 8.05 -4.89 33.37
CA ARG A 5 9.28 -4.73 32.59
C ARG A 5 9.25 -5.50 31.26
N GLN A 6 8.64 -6.68 31.25
CA GLN A 6 8.49 -7.49 30.04
C GLN A 6 7.49 -6.85 29.06
N ASP A 7 6.39 -6.29 29.56
CA ASP A 7 5.39 -5.63 28.71
C ASP A 7 5.97 -4.40 27.99
N ARG A 8 6.79 -3.58 28.67
CA ARG A 8 7.49 -2.45 28.03
C ARG A 8 8.49 -2.88 26.96
N GLN A 9 9.19 -3.99 27.17
CA GLN A 9 10.13 -4.52 26.18
C GLN A 9 9.39 -5.04 24.95
N GLN A 10 8.28 -5.77 25.14
CA GLN A 10 7.43 -6.25 24.06
C GLN A 10 6.83 -5.11 23.22
N ASP A 11 6.36 -4.04 23.86
CA ASP A 11 5.82 -2.86 23.16
C ASP A 11 6.90 -2.17 22.31
N ALA A 12 8.10 -1.99 22.85
CA ALA A 12 9.23 -1.38 22.14
C ALA A 12 9.71 -2.25 20.95
N GLU A 13 9.77 -3.57 21.13
CA GLU A 13 10.09 -4.52 20.06
C GLU A 13 9.05 -4.47 18.94
N THR A 14 7.76 -4.41 19.29
CA THR A 14 6.65 -4.35 18.32
C THR A 14 6.68 -3.05 17.50
N ILE A 15 6.96 -1.91 18.15
CA ILE A 15 7.12 -0.62 17.46
C ILE A 15 8.33 -0.66 16.52
N THR A 16 9.47 -1.15 16.99
CA THR A 16 10.71 -1.24 16.18
C THR A 16 10.50 -2.12 14.95
N ALA A 17 9.83 -3.27 15.11
CA ALA A 17 9.50 -4.15 14.00
C ALA A 17 8.57 -3.48 12.97
N ALA A 18 7.55 -2.75 13.44
CA ALA A 18 6.63 -2.03 12.57
C ALA A 18 7.29 -0.85 11.84
N GLU A 19 8.24 -0.15 12.48
CA GLU A 19 9.05 0.89 11.84
C GLU A 19 9.95 0.33 10.73
N LEU A 20 10.64 -0.78 11.02
CA LEU A 20 11.47 -1.47 10.04
C LEU A 20 10.66 -1.92 8.82
N GLU A 21 9.45 -2.44 9.04
CA GLU A 21 8.56 -2.85 7.95
C GLU A 21 8.09 -1.66 7.10
N CYS A 22 7.75 -0.53 7.73
CA CYS A 22 7.44 0.70 7.01
C CYS A 22 8.62 1.17 6.14
N ASP A 23 9.84 1.13 6.66
CA ASP A 23 11.02 1.53 5.92
C ASP A 23 11.36 0.57 4.78
N ARG A 24 11.14 -0.74 4.97
CA ARG A 24 11.25 -1.75 3.92
C ARG A 24 10.27 -1.46 2.78
N LEU A 25 9.01 -1.17 3.11
CA LEU A 25 7.97 -0.88 2.13
C LEU A 25 8.18 0.46 1.41
N ARG A 26 8.71 1.49 2.09
CA ARG A 26 9.12 2.74 1.44
C ARG A 26 10.21 2.53 0.40
N LYS A 27 11.21 1.69 0.71
CA LYS A 27 12.28 1.34 -0.24
C LYS A 27 11.71 0.58 -1.43
N ALA A 28 10.85 -0.41 -1.19
CA ALA A 28 10.19 -1.17 -2.25
C ALA A 28 9.36 -0.25 -3.18
N LEU A 29 8.60 0.68 -2.62
CA LEU A 29 7.84 1.66 -3.39
C LEU A 29 8.74 2.57 -4.25
N SER A 30 9.88 3.00 -3.70
CA SER A 30 10.87 3.76 -4.46
C SER A 30 11.49 2.94 -5.59
N GLU A 31 11.76 1.66 -5.39
CA GLU A 31 12.27 0.74 -6.41
C GLU A 31 11.24 0.53 -7.53
N ASP A 32 9.96 0.43 -7.18
CA ASP A 32 8.85 0.33 -8.14
C ASP A 32 8.71 1.60 -8.98
N ASP A 33 8.81 2.78 -8.37
CA ASP A 33 8.80 4.06 -9.08
C ASP A 33 9.97 4.16 -10.09
N ILE A 34 11.15 3.70 -9.69
CA ILE A 34 12.33 3.62 -10.58
C ILE A 34 12.08 2.63 -11.72
N ALA A 35 11.51 1.45 -11.44
CA ALA A 35 11.20 0.44 -12.45
C ALA A 35 10.20 0.97 -13.49
N ILE A 36 9.17 1.69 -13.05
CA ILE A 36 8.21 2.36 -13.93
C ILE A 36 8.91 3.42 -14.79
N ALA A 37 9.75 4.27 -14.19
CA ALA A 37 10.49 5.29 -14.92
C ALA A 37 11.45 4.68 -15.97
N ALA A 38 12.15 3.59 -15.61
CA ALA A 38 13.03 2.87 -16.51
C ALA A 38 12.26 2.24 -17.68
N TRP A 39 11.08 1.66 -17.41
CA TRP A 39 10.21 1.15 -18.45
C TRP A 39 9.76 2.27 -19.41
N ARG A 40 9.35 3.45 -18.88
CA ARG A 40 8.95 4.61 -19.72
C ARG A 40 10.08 5.09 -20.62
N ALA A 41 11.31 5.12 -20.09
CA ALA A 41 12.49 5.51 -20.87
C ALA A 41 12.81 4.52 -22.00
N GLN A 42 12.52 3.23 -21.81
CA GLN A 42 12.76 2.19 -22.82
C GLN A 42 11.62 2.09 -23.84
N SER A 43 10.37 2.21 -23.40
CA SER A 43 9.19 2.08 -24.25
C SER A 43 8.88 3.36 -25.04
N GLY A 44 9.32 4.52 -24.54
CA GLY A 44 8.94 5.84 -25.07
C GLY A 44 7.46 6.19 -24.83
N ALA A 45 6.74 5.35 -24.09
CA ALA A 45 5.32 5.49 -23.78
C ALA A 45 5.15 5.93 -22.32
N LEU A 46 4.16 6.78 -22.04
CA LEU A 46 3.88 7.31 -20.71
C LEU A 46 2.86 6.43 -19.98
N ASP A 47 1.77 6.13 -20.68
CA ASP A 47 0.70 5.24 -20.27
C ASP A 47 0.20 4.49 -21.51
N PRO A 48 0.55 3.20 -21.67
CA PRO A 48 0.19 2.40 -22.83
C PRO A 48 -1.30 2.39 -23.16
N LYS A 49 -2.19 2.48 -22.17
CA LYS A 49 -3.65 2.45 -22.41
C LYS A 49 -4.11 3.77 -23.02
N ILE A 50 -3.62 4.88 -22.47
CA ILE A 50 -3.92 6.22 -22.99
C ILE A 50 -3.28 6.40 -24.37
N ASP A 51 -2.00 6.06 -24.51
CA ASP A 51 -1.24 6.19 -25.74
C ASP A 51 -1.86 5.35 -26.87
N TYR A 52 -2.30 4.11 -26.56
CA TYR A 52 -3.03 3.27 -27.51
C TYR A 52 -4.36 3.89 -27.95
N ALA A 53 -5.14 4.44 -27.01
CA ALA A 53 -6.42 5.08 -27.33
C ALA A 53 -6.22 6.30 -28.25
N SER A 54 -5.18 7.10 -28.02
CA SER A 54 -4.83 8.24 -28.88
C SER A 54 -4.46 7.80 -30.30
N LEU A 55 -3.68 6.73 -30.46
CA LEU A 55 -3.35 6.20 -31.79
C LEU A 55 -4.60 5.67 -32.53
N LEU A 56 -5.50 5.00 -31.82
CA LEU A 56 -6.75 4.52 -32.41
C LEU A 56 -7.65 5.68 -32.88
N ASP A 57 -7.69 6.77 -32.12
CA ASP A 57 -8.40 7.98 -32.51
C ASP A 57 -7.77 8.63 -33.75
N GLU A 58 -6.44 8.75 -33.80
CA GLU A 58 -5.72 9.25 -34.98
C GLU A 58 -6.02 8.39 -36.23
N ALA A 59 -5.97 7.06 -36.10
CA ALA A 59 -6.31 6.14 -37.18
C ALA A 59 -7.77 6.32 -37.65
N SER A 60 -8.70 6.59 -36.73
CA SER A 60 -10.10 6.88 -37.02
C SER A 60 -10.28 8.20 -37.79
N GLN A 61 -9.56 9.26 -37.38
CA GLN A 61 -9.58 10.55 -38.06
C GLN A 61 -8.99 10.45 -39.48
N LEU A 62 -7.86 9.76 -39.64
CA LEU A 62 -7.25 9.48 -40.95
C LEU A 62 -8.20 8.66 -41.84
N ASN A 63 -8.90 7.66 -41.27
CA ASN A 63 -9.89 6.88 -41.99
C ASN A 63 -11.10 7.74 -42.44
N THR A 64 -11.57 8.66 -41.60
CA THR A 64 -12.62 9.62 -41.97
C THR A 64 -12.19 10.48 -43.15
N LYS A 65 -10.97 11.05 -43.08
CA LYS A 65 -10.40 11.85 -44.18
C LYS A 65 -10.24 11.04 -45.46
N ARG A 66 -9.85 9.77 -45.35
CA ARG A 66 -9.77 8.86 -46.50
C ARG A 66 -11.12 8.65 -47.17
N ILE A 67 -12.18 8.43 -46.38
CA ILE A 67 -13.55 8.24 -46.89
C ILE A 67 -14.00 9.49 -47.65
N GLU A 68 -13.71 10.68 -47.11
CA GLU A 68 -14.02 11.96 -47.74
C GLU A 68 -13.31 12.11 -49.10
N LEU A 69 -11.98 11.93 -49.15
CA LEU A 69 -11.21 12.03 -50.38
C LEU A 69 -11.63 10.97 -51.41
N LYS A 70 -11.99 9.76 -50.95
CA LYS A 70 -12.53 8.71 -51.81
C LYS A 70 -13.85 9.14 -52.46
N GLY A 71 -14.75 9.76 -51.70
CA GLY A 71 -16.00 10.31 -52.24
C GLY A 71 -15.75 11.39 -53.29
N GLN A 72 -14.81 12.31 -53.04
CA GLN A 72 -14.40 13.33 -54.00
C GLN A 72 -13.79 12.72 -55.27
N PHE A 73 -12.93 11.72 -55.12
CA PHE A 73 -12.32 11.00 -56.23
C PHE A 73 -13.38 10.31 -57.08
N GLU A 74 -14.32 9.59 -56.49
CA GLU A 74 -15.39 8.90 -57.21
C GLU A 74 -16.31 9.88 -57.95
N ALA A 75 -16.59 11.05 -57.37
CA ALA A 75 -17.39 12.09 -58.02
C ALA A 75 -16.71 12.65 -59.28
N ILE A 76 -15.40 12.88 -59.23
CA ILE A 76 -14.61 13.38 -60.36
C ILE A 76 -14.37 12.28 -61.39
N SER A 77 -14.00 11.08 -60.94
CA SER A 77 -13.60 9.98 -61.82
C SER A 77 -14.74 9.44 -62.67
N ARG A 78 -16.00 9.60 -62.25
CA ARG A 78 -17.18 9.26 -63.07
C ARG A 78 -17.29 10.11 -64.33
N ASN A 79 -16.80 11.36 -64.29
CA ASN A 79 -16.91 12.31 -65.38
C ASN A 79 -15.58 12.50 -66.14
N ALA A 80 -14.45 12.42 -65.44
CA ALA A 80 -13.11 12.63 -65.99
C ALA A 80 -12.06 11.78 -65.25
N PRO A 81 -11.95 10.47 -65.57
CA PRO A 81 -11.12 9.52 -64.83
C PRO A 81 -9.61 9.84 -64.81
N ASN A 82 -9.09 10.54 -65.83
CA ASN A 82 -7.68 10.92 -65.93
C ASN A 82 -7.43 12.42 -65.71
N SER A 83 -8.32 13.10 -64.98
CA SER A 83 -8.10 14.50 -64.65
C SER A 83 -6.90 14.66 -63.70
N PRO A 84 -6.12 15.75 -63.80
CA PRO A 84 -5.04 16.04 -62.85
C PRO A 84 -5.51 16.03 -61.39
N SER A 85 -6.75 16.47 -61.13
CA SER A 85 -7.38 16.45 -59.81
C SER A 85 -7.59 15.02 -59.28
N ALA A 86 -8.03 14.07 -60.13
CA ALA A 86 -8.20 12.68 -59.73
C ALA A 86 -6.87 12.02 -59.35
N ILE A 87 -5.80 12.30 -60.12
CA ILE A 87 -4.45 11.80 -59.84
C ILE A 87 -3.93 12.36 -58.50
N SER A 88 -4.14 13.66 -58.24
CA SER A 88 -3.76 14.28 -56.96
C SER A 88 -4.49 13.65 -55.78
N LEU A 89 -5.81 13.44 -55.88
CA LEU A 89 -6.60 12.79 -54.83
C LEU A 89 -6.14 11.36 -54.57
N GLN A 90 -5.77 10.61 -55.62
CA GLN A 90 -5.23 9.26 -55.48
C GLN A 90 -3.90 9.25 -54.72
N SER A 91 -3.01 10.18 -55.02
CA SER A 91 -1.75 10.35 -54.28
C SER A 91 -1.99 10.69 -52.81
N GLN A 92 -2.92 11.61 -52.52
CA GLN A 92 -3.29 11.96 -51.15
C GLN A 92 -3.87 10.76 -50.37
N MET A 93 -4.75 9.97 -51.00
CA MET A 93 -5.28 8.74 -50.40
C MET A 93 -4.18 7.71 -50.10
N ALA A 94 -3.16 7.59 -50.97
CA ALA A 94 -2.03 6.68 -50.73
C ALA A 94 -1.21 7.11 -49.49
N VAL A 95 -0.94 8.41 -49.33
CA VAL A 95 -0.25 8.95 -48.15
C VAL A 95 -1.05 8.68 -46.87
N ILE A 96 -2.36 8.95 -46.88
CA ILE A 96 -3.23 8.71 -45.71
C ILE A 96 -3.29 7.22 -45.36
N ASN A 97 -3.36 6.32 -46.36
CA ASN A 97 -3.32 4.88 -46.12
C ASN A 97 -2.02 4.45 -45.44
N GLY A 98 -0.88 5.04 -45.82
CA GLY A 98 0.39 4.85 -45.13
C GLY A 98 0.28 5.23 -43.65
N GLY A 99 -0.21 6.43 -43.36
CA GLY A 99 -0.40 6.91 -41.98
C GLY A 99 -1.34 6.04 -41.14
N VAL A 100 -2.46 5.55 -41.71
CA VAL A 100 -3.36 4.61 -41.02
C VAL A 100 -2.61 3.32 -40.66
N GLN A 101 -1.84 2.77 -41.60
CA GLN A 101 -1.10 1.54 -41.37
C GLN A 101 0.00 1.72 -40.31
N ASP A 102 0.70 2.84 -40.34
CA ASP A 102 1.75 3.18 -39.37
C ASP A 102 1.19 3.35 -37.96
N SER A 103 0.04 4.02 -37.81
CA SER A 103 -0.65 4.17 -36.54
C SER A 103 -1.12 2.81 -35.99
N LEU A 104 -1.71 1.95 -36.83
CA LEU A 104 -2.12 0.59 -36.44
C LEU A 104 -0.92 -0.31 -36.06
N ASN A 105 0.20 -0.19 -36.77
CA ASN A 105 1.42 -0.93 -36.45
C ASN A 105 2.00 -0.48 -35.12
N SER A 106 2.06 0.83 -34.88
CA SER A 106 2.50 1.40 -33.60
C SER A 106 1.60 0.93 -32.46
N ALA A 107 0.27 0.97 -32.65
CA ALA A 107 -0.71 0.47 -31.69
C ALA A 107 -0.52 -1.03 -31.37
N LYS A 108 -0.19 -1.87 -32.36
CA LYS A 108 0.13 -3.30 -32.15
C LYS A 108 1.37 -3.51 -31.28
N THR A 109 2.39 -2.67 -31.44
CA THR A 109 3.62 -2.78 -30.63
C THR A 109 3.43 -2.34 -29.16
N LEU A 110 2.41 -1.51 -28.88
CA LEU A 110 2.09 -1.06 -27.53
C LEU A 110 1.42 -2.13 -26.67
N PHE A 111 0.71 -3.10 -27.25
CA PHE A 111 -0.03 -4.13 -26.50
C PHE A 111 0.85 -4.96 -25.53
N PRO A 112 1.98 -5.57 -25.97
CA PRO A 112 2.86 -6.30 -25.05
C PRO A 112 3.46 -5.40 -23.97
N SER A 113 3.75 -4.14 -24.33
CA SER A 113 4.29 -3.14 -23.41
C SER A 113 3.27 -2.75 -22.33
N ALA A 114 1.99 -2.71 -22.67
CA ALA A 114 0.89 -2.42 -21.75
C ALA A 114 0.77 -3.44 -20.61
N SER A 115 0.88 -4.73 -20.92
CA SER A 115 0.82 -5.78 -19.90
C SER A 115 1.98 -5.68 -18.90
N THR A 116 3.18 -5.35 -19.39
CA THR A 116 4.36 -5.14 -18.53
C THR A 116 4.16 -3.94 -17.61
N TYR A 117 3.68 -2.82 -18.15
CA TYR A 117 3.39 -1.61 -17.37
C TYR A 117 2.30 -1.82 -16.32
N GLU A 118 1.24 -2.56 -16.66
CA GLU A 118 0.16 -2.91 -15.74
C GLU A 118 0.68 -3.72 -14.55
N GLY A 119 1.57 -4.69 -14.79
CA GLY A 119 2.24 -5.43 -13.72
C GLY A 119 3.05 -4.54 -12.78
N LEU A 120 3.85 -3.60 -13.33
CA LEU A 120 4.62 -2.64 -12.53
C LEU A 120 3.71 -1.71 -11.71
N THR A 121 2.61 -1.24 -12.30
CA THR A 121 1.66 -0.35 -11.64
C THR A 121 0.90 -1.06 -10.52
N ILE A 122 0.46 -2.31 -10.74
CA ILE A 122 -0.19 -3.15 -9.72
C ILE A 122 0.76 -3.41 -8.56
N LYS A 123 2.04 -3.71 -8.85
CA LYS A 123 3.04 -3.93 -7.80
C LYS A 123 3.21 -2.67 -6.94
N ARG A 124 3.43 -1.51 -7.57
CA ARG A 124 3.53 -0.21 -6.90
C ARG A 124 2.30 0.09 -6.03
N GLU A 125 1.11 -0.14 -6.55
CA GLU A 125 -0.14 0.07 -5.82
C GLU A 125 -0.27 -0.87 -4.62
N THR A 126 0.17 -2.13 -4.79
CA THR A 126 0.20 -3.12 -3.72
C THR A 126 1.14 -2.69 -2.60
N ASP A 127 2.36 -2.28 -2.93
CA ASP A 127 3.36 -1.83 -1.96
C ASP A 127 2.93 -0.53 -1.27
N ALA A 128 2.25 0.37 -1.98
CA ALA A 128 1.64 1.56 -1.38
C ALA A 128 0.55 1.22 -0.35
N LYS A 129 -0.35 0.27 -0.68
CA LYS A 129 -1.39 -0.21 0.26
C LYS A 129 -0.80 -0.93 1.47
N LEU A 130 0.25 -1.73 1.26
CA LEU A 130 0.97 -2.38 2.35
C LEU A 130 1.64 -1.34 3.26
N LEU A 131 2.24 -0.28 2.70
CA LEU A 131 2.84 0.80 3.48
C LEU A 131 1.79 1.54 4.32
N GLU A 132 0.62 1.81 3.75
CA GLU A 132 -0.50 2.41 4.47
C GLU A 132 -0.96 1.51 5.64
N ALA A 133 -1.13 0.22 5.40
CA ALA A 133 -1.51 -0.74 6.43
C ALA A 133 -0.44 -0.88 7.53
N ALA A 134 0.84 -0.93 7.16
CA ALA A 134 1.96 -0.97 8.09
C ALA A 134 2.03 0.32 8.93
N GLY A 135 1.80 1.47 8.31
CA GLY A 135 1.72 2.77 8.99
C GLY A 135 0.58 2.82 10.01
N ALA A 136 -0.60 2.29 9.66
CA ALA A 136 -1.72 2.18 10.58
C ALA A 136 -1.40 1.24 11.76
N ALA A 137 -0.75 0.10 11.50
CA ALA A 137 -0.32 -0.83 12.54
C ALA A 137 0.72 -0.21 13.49
N LEU A 138 1.70 0.53 12.95
CA LEU A 138 2.68 1.28 13.73
C LEU A 138 2.00 2.33 14.62
N GLN A 139 1.04 3.08 14.08
CA GLN A 139 0.28 4.06 14.85
C GLN A 139 -0.49 3.40 15.99
N GLN A 140 -1.13 2.26 15.73
CA GLN A 140 -1.84 1.49 16.76
C GLN A 140 -0.89 0.96 17.84
N ALA A 141 0.29 0.45 17.46
CA ALA A 141 1.31 -0.01 18.41
C ALA A 141 1.77 1.13 19.34
N ARG A 142 1.99 2.33 18.77
CA ARG A 142 2.33 3.53 19.55
C ARG A 142 1.23 3.95 20.51
N ILE A 143 -0.03 3.90 20.09
CA ILE A 143 -1.19 4.21 20.95
C ILE A 143 -1.27 3.22 22.12
N ASN A 144 -1.14 1.91 21.85
CA ASN A 144 -1.20 0.88 22.88
C ASN A 144 -0.07 1.02 23.90
N ALA A 145 1.16 1.24 23.43
CA ALA A 145 2.32 1.49 24.30
C ALA A 145 2.08 2.73 25.20
N ALA A 146 1.57 3.82 24.63
CA ALA A 146 1.25 5.02 25.40
C ALA A 146 0.16 4.77 26.47
N GLN A 147 -0.89 4.00 26.14
CA GLN A 147 -1.93 3.63 27.12
C GLN A 147 -1.37 2.76 28.25
N ASN A 148 -0.52 1.79 27.94
CA ASN A 148 0.15 0.95 28.95
C ASN A 148 1.01 1.82 29.89
N HIS A 149 1.69 2.85 29.39
CA HIS A 149 2.44 3.79 30.24
C HIS A 149 1.55 4.54 31.24
N TYR A 150 0.40 5.07 30.80
CA TYR A 150 -0.54 5.77 31.70
C TYR A 150 -1.17 4.84 32.74
N TYR A 151 -1.52 3.61 32.35
CA TYR A 151 -2.06 2.64 33.30
C TYR A 151 -1.04 2.25 34.38
N VAL A 152 0.27 2.23 34.08
CA VAL A 152 1.32 1.92 35.06
C VAL A 152 1.53 3.06 36.08
N GLU A 153 1.30 4.32 35.70
CA GLU A 153 1.39 5.46 36.63
C GLU A 153 0.16 5.62 37.52
N MET A 154 -1.06 5.32 37.04
CA MET A 154 -2.28 5.46 37.84
C MET A 154 -2.53 4.34 38.86
N ILE A 155 -1.87 3.18 38.76
CA ILE A 155 -1.82 2.19 39.87
C ILE A 155 -0.58 2.39 40.76
N GLY A 156 -0.01 3.60 40.73
CA GLY A 156 1.02 4.10 41.63
C GLY A 156 0.47 4.83 42.85
N SER A 157 -0.55 4.30 43.52
CA SER A 157 -0.57 4.42 44.98
C SER A 157 -0.17 3.06 45.53
N PRO A 158 1.00 2.93 46.16
CA PRO A 158 1.18 1.87 47.14
C PRO A 158 0.27 2.28 48.30
N SER A 159 -1.03 1.96 48.22
CA SER A 159 -1.69 1.67 49.47
C SER A 159 -1.02 0.40 49.95
N ASN A 160 0.01 0.61 50.77
CA ASN A 160 0.32 -0.30 51.85
C ASN A 160 -1.02 -0.88 52.30
N PRO A 161 -1.28 -2.19 52.25
CA PRO A 161 -2.15 -2.75 53.25
C PRO A 161 -1.37 -2.63 54.55
N LYS A 162 -1.30 -1.41 55.11
CA LYS A 162 -1.12 -1.22 56.53
C LYS A 162 -2.47 -1.57 57.12
N SER A 163 -2.81 -2.85 57.04
CA SER A 163 -3.58 -3.47 58.07
C SER A 163 -2.56 -3.79 59.14
N PRO A 164 -2.57 -3.13 60.31
CA PRO A 164 -1.95 -3.71 61.48
C PRO A 164 -2.85 -4.90 61.85
N SER A 165 -2.66 -6.04 61.18
CA SER A 165 -2.97 -7.32 61.81
C SER A 165 -1.93 -7.47 62.91
N GLY A 166 -2.25 -6.89 64.07
CA GLY A 166 -1.42 -6.99 65.27
C GLY A 166 -1.03 -8.45 65.47
N PRO A 167 0.24 -8.75 65.80
CA PRO A 167 0.62 -10.13 66.01
C PRO A 167 -0.25 -10.63 67.17
N TYR A 168 -0.97 -11.72 66.92
CA TYR A 168 -1.80 -12.42 67.89
C TYR A 168 -0.97 -13.05 69.05
N SER A 169 0.19 -12.47 69.38
CA SER A 169 1.15 -13.00 70.35
C SER A 169 0.66 -12.87 71.79
N LEU A 170 -0.09 -11.82 72.15
CA LEU A 170 -0.63 -11.70 73.51
C LEU A 170 -1.70 -12.77 73.85
N LYS A 171 -2.51 -13.19 72.86
CA LYS A 171 -3.54 -14.22 73.09
C LYS A 171 -2.91 -15.60 73.30
N TRP A 172 -1.82 -15.91 72.59
CA TRP A 172 -1.09 -17.17 72.77
C TRP A 172 -0.34 -17.22 74.10
N VAL A 173 0.26 -16.12 74.54
CA VAL A 173 0.93 -16.06 75.85
C VAL A 173 -0.06 -16.25 77.01
N SER A 174 -1.27 -15.67 76.95
CA SER A 174 -2.27 -15.87 78.02
C SER A 174 -2.80 -17.31 78.08
N ILE A 175 -2.97 -17.97 76.91
CA ILE A 175 -3.42 -19.37 76.85
C ILE A 175 -2.35 -20.30 77.43
N VAL A 176 -1.09 -20.14 77.04
CA VAL A 176 0.01 -20.98 77.56
C VAL A 176 0.20 -20.76 79.07
N PHE A 177 0.06 -19.52 79.56
CA PHE A 177 0.15 -19.23 81.00
C PHE A 177 -0.97 -19.91 81.81
N ILE A 178 -2.22 -19.83 81.36
CA ILE A 178 -3.36 -20.46 82.04
C ILE A 178 -3.22 -21.99 82.03
N VAL A 179 -2.84 -22.58 80.90
CA VAL A 179 -2.65 -24.04 80.79
C VAL A 179 -1.50 -24.51 81.68
N SER A 180 -0.40 -23.76 81.75
CA SER A 180 0.72 -24.07 82.65
C SER A 180 0.31 -24.01 84.12
N MET A 181 -0.51 -23.04 84.51
CA MET A 181 -0.95 -22.86 85.89
C MET A 181 -1.92 -23.98 86.33
N ILE A 182 -2.79 -24.44 85.44
CA ILE A 182 -3.70 -25.58 85.71
C ILE A 182 -2.90 -26.89 85.84
N LEU A 183 -1.91 -27.12 84.97
CA LEU A 183 -1.05 -28.30 85.06
C LEU A 183 -0.28 -28.36 86.38
N TYR A 184 0.24 -27.22 86.85
CA TYR A 184 0.94 -27.17 88.14
C TYR A 184 0.01 -27.40 89.33
N ALA A 185 -1.27 -26.98 89.25
CA ALA A 185 -2.25 -27.18 90.31
C ALA A 185 -2.80 -28.61 90.41
N VAL A 186 -2.70 -29.41 89.35
CA VAL A 186 -3.13 -30.83 89.34
C VAL A 186 -2.00 -31.79 89.74
N LEU A 187 -0.75 -31.40 89.50
CA LEU A 187 0.43 -32.23 89.79
C LEU A 187 1.17 -31.84 91.08
N GLY A 188 0.74 -30.75 91.74
CA GLY A 188 1.21 -30.28 93.04
C GLY A 188 0.24 -30.61 94.18
#